data_AF-A0A954NKL4-F1
#
_entry.id   AF-A0A954NKL4-F1
#
_cell.length_a   1.000
_cell.length_b   1.000
_cell.length_c   1.000
_cell.angle_alpha   90.00
_cell.angle_beta   90.00
_cell.angle_gamma   90.00
#
_symmetry.space_group_name_H-M   'P 1'
#
loop_
_entity.id
_entity.type
_entity.pdbx_description
1 polymer ?
#
loop_
_entity_poly.entity_id
_entity_poly.type
_entity_poly.pdbx_seq_one_letter_code
_entity_poly.pdbx_strand_id
1 'polypeptide(L)'
;LRQMLIAVLLESEFLYRLEFGEGEIDEFGRQLLAPREAAYAISYALGDRRPDAQLLAAADEGRLLSAEDYEREVRRLLADDQYYRGRIDPTLVGRDLQSPETSHPRLVRFFREFFGYPAALRVFKDLNRSNGYYRNPDRGSMQTPGYLVNEADMMVDWYLRRDEHVFENLLNGDQFFVAPVAEAPEKIAMLQSVYERFKDSPWEEDPEGVAEANLEFLRENLHYRAGAKQLTIAMTHVTKFRDRGLHPHPVWDYAFGRLLTQWVHSYNIEPFEWSYPLEQPFTLEHRRGLLTHPAWLIAHSQNAATDPVRRGRWVREKLLAGRVPDVPITVDARIPEVPHQTLRARLVSVTENQQCWKCHEHMNPLGLAFESYDDFGRFRTEESIEHPDDFIRSGAGRDDADIYQTQPVDSSGWLTGTGDPALDGEVTDALDLVDRLARSERVRQSMIRHAFRFFMGRNELESDAQTLIDADRAYVESNGSFREVVVSLLTSDSFRYRKRLPDELATNPLGDSQESAARMTLEIIRTSSQPTLSANEE
;
A
#
# COMPACT_ATOMS: atom_id res chain seq x y z
N LEU A 1 38.78 -7.96 14.09
CA LEU A 1 38.16 -7.47 12.84
C LEU A 1 36.63 -7.37 12.92
N ARG A 2 35.87 -8.47 13.08
CA ARG A 2 34.39 -8.42 13.17
C ARG A 2 33.86 -7.46 14.24
N GLN A 3 34.41 -7.50 15.46
CA GLN A 3 34.01 -6.59 16.55
C GLN A 3 34.39 -5.12 16.28
N MET A 4 35.50 -4.89 15.59
CA MET A 4 35.93 -3.54 15.19
C MET A 4 34.99 -2.97 14.11
N LEU A 5 34.59 -3.79 13.13
CA LEU A 5 33.59 -3.40 12.15
C LEU A 5 32.23 -3.14 12.82
N ILE A 6 31.79 -3.99 13.77
CA ILE A 6 30.57 -3.74 14.53
C ILE A 6 30.64 -2.41 15.29
N ALA A 7 31.77 -2.11 15.95
CA ALA A 7 31.94 -0.83 16.64
C ALA A 7 31.81 0.36 15.67
N VAL A 8 32.54 0.35 14.55
CA VAL A 8 32.46 1.41 13.52
C VAL A 8 31.05 1.53 12.92
N LEU A 9 30.34 0.41 12.73
CA LEU A 9 28.97 0.40 12.21
C LEU A 9 27.93 0.88 13.24
N LEU A 10 28.29 0.91 14.52
CA LEU A 10 27.44 1.38 15.62
C LEU A 10 27.78 2.81 16.06
N GLU A 11 28.85 3.42 15.51
CA GLU A 11 29.14 4.83 15.73
C GLU A 11 27.99 5.68 15.19
N SER A 12 27.61 6.71 15.96
CA SER A 12 26.55 7.64 15.59
C SER A 12 26.80 8.27 14.23
N GLU A 13 28.05 8.60 13.91
CA GLU A 13 28.47 9.18 12.64
C GLU A 13 28.18 8.27 11.44
N PHE A 14 28.34 6.95 11.63
CA PHE A 14 28.03 5.94 10.61
C PHE A 14 26.52 5.71 10.49
N LEU A 15 25.82 5.62 11.62
CA LEU A 15 24.38 5.35 11.67
C LEU A 15 23.53 6.51 11.16
N TYR A 16 23.89 7.75 11.53
CA TYR A 16 23.12 8.95 11.22
C TYR A 16 23.54 9.64 9.93
N ARG A 17 24.63 9.20 9.27
CA ARG A 17 25.16 9.82 8.04
C ARG A 17 25.25 11.34 8.18
N LEU A 18 26.11 11.79 9.09
CA LEU A 18 26.23 13.22 9.37
C LEU A 18 26.66 13.98 8.10
N GLU A 19 25.84 14.94 7.72
CA GLU A 19 26.09 15.90 6.65
C GLU A 19 26.39 17.24 7.33
N PHE A 20 27.62 17.73 7.18
CA PHE A 20 28.10 18.90 7.93
C PHE A 20 27.97 20.18 7.12
N GLY A 21 27.95 20.07 5.78
CA GLY A 21 28.12 21.20 4.89
C GLY A 21 29.55 21.73 4.89
N GLU A 22 29.85 22.55 3.89
CA GLU A 22 31.13 23.21 3.70
C GLU A 22 30.91 24.67 3.28
N GLY A 23 31.89 25.52 3.56
CA GLY A 23 31.87 26.93 3.18
C GLY A 23 31.32 27.87 4.24
N GLU A 24 31.02 29.10 3.81
CA GLU A 24 30.56 30.16 4.69
C GLU A 24 29.17 29.88 5.25
N ILE A 25 28.96 30.29 6.50
CA ILE A 25 27.66 30.24 7.14
C ILE A 25 26.82 31.40 6.59
N ASP A 26 25.63 31.11 6.09
CA ASP A 26 24.71 32.13 5.61
C ASP A 26 24.09 32.95 6.75
N GLU A 27 23.32 33.98 6.39
CA GLU A 27 22.63 34.85 7.36
C GLU A 27 21.63 34.12 8.28
N PHE A 28 21.27 32.87 7.95
CA PHE A 28 20.35 32.02 8.69
C PHE A 28 21.05 30.94 9.53
N GLY A 29 22.40 30.99 9.61
CA GLY A 29 23.19 30.03 10.38
C GLY A 29 23.32 28.67 9.69
N ARG A 30 23.17 28.60 8.36
CA ARG A 30 23.20 27.37 7.57
C ARG A 30 24.46 27.30 6.71
N GLN A 31 24.93 26.09 6.43
CA GLN A 31 26.01 25.82 5.49
C GLN A 31 25.48 24.98 4.33
N LEU A 32 25.97 25.25 3.13
CA LEU A 32 25.66 24.47 1.94
C LEU A 32 26.30 23.08 2.07
N LEU A 33 25.61 22.02 1.63
CA LEU A 33 26.22 20.70 1.53
C LEU A 33 27.48 20.74 0.68
N ALA A 34 28.54 20.07 1.12
CA ALA A 34 29.72 19.89 0.29
C ALA A 34 29.32 19.15 -1.01
N PRO A 35 29.94 19.43 -2.18
CA PRO A 35 29.54 18.79 -3.44
C PRO A 35 29.48 17.26 -3.37
N ARG A 36 30.37 16.65 -2.59
CA ARG A 36 30.36 15.21 -2.35
C ARG A 36 29.17 14.75 -1.50
N GLU A 37 28.83 15.47 -0.43
CA GLU A 37 27.64 15.19 0.38
C GLU A 37 26.37 15.31 -0.48
N ALA A 38 26.29 16.38 -1.28
CA ALA A 38 25.20 16.62 -2.24
C ALA A 38 24.98 15.44 -3.19
N ALA A 39 26.04 14.92 -3.79
CA ALA A 39 25.96 13.75 -4.67
C ALA A 39 25.34 12.53 -3.97
N TYR A 40 25.80 12.21 -2.77
CA TYR A 40 25.24 11.09 -2.01
C TYR A 40 23.80 11.35 -1.57
N ALA A 41 23.48 12.57 -1.11
CA ALA A 41 22.12 12.95 -0.72
C ALA A 41 21.14 12.79 -1.90
N ILE A 42 21.46 13.33 -3.08
CA ILE A 42 20.64 13.18 -4.30
C ILE A 42 20.44 11.70 -4.64
N SER A 43 21.53 10.93 -4.68
CA SER A 43 21.49 9.52 -5.08
C SER A 43 20.63 8.68 -4.14
N TYR A 44 20.73 8.90 -2.83
CA TYR A 44 19.96 8.15 -1.84
C TYR A 44 18.52 8.66 -1.67
N ALA A 45 18.24 9.92 -2.01
CA ALA A 45 16.89 10.43 -2.07
C ALA A 45 16.09 9.79 -3.23
N LEU A 46 16.74 9.56 -4.38
CA LEU A 46 16.12 9.01 -5.58
C LEU A 46 16.15 7.47 -5.66
N GLY A 47 17.07 6.81 -4.96
CA GLY A 47 17.13 5.35 -4.91
C GLY A 47 18.01 4.81 -3.79
N ASP A 48 18.29 3.51 -3.82
CA ASP A 48 19.14 2.85 -2.80
C ASP A 48 20.55 2.55 -3.34
N ARG A 49 20.99 3.27 -4.39
CA ARG A 49 22.31 3.12 -5.03
C ARG A 49 23.22 4.29 -4.67
N ARG A 50 24.54 4.05 -4.71
CA ARG A 50 25.56 5.11 -4.59
C ARG A 50 25.46 6.08 -5.79
N PRO A 51 26.06 7.28 -5.75
CA PRO A 51 26.12 8.17 -6.90
C PRO A 51 26.76 7.48 -8.11
N ASP A 52 26.23 7.74 -9.30
CA ASP A 52 26.85 7.28 -10.54
C ASP A 52 28.14 8.07 -10.84
N ALA A 53 28.89 7.62 -11.84
CA ALA A 53 30.17 8.25 -12.20
C ALA A 53 29.99 9.72 -12.64
N GLN A 54 28.86 10.06 -13.28
CA GLN A 54 28.59 11.42 -13.75
C GLN A 54 28.28 12.38 -12.59
N LEU A 55 27.51 11.92 -11.60
CA LEU A 55 27.19 12.69 -10.40
C LEU A 55 28.43 12.89 -9.52
N LEU A 56 29.30 11.88 -9.42
CA LEU A 56 30.60 12.02 -8.76
C LEU A 56 31.51 13.03 -9.49
N ALA A 57 31.58 12.96 -10.81
CA ALA A 57 32.34 13.94 -11.59
C ALA A 57 31.78 15.37 -11.40
N ALA A 58 30.45 15.53 -11.37
CA ALA A 58 29.83 16.82 -11.08
C ALA A 58 30.21 17.35 -9.68
N ALA A 59 30.29 16.48 -8.67
CA ALA A 59 30.79 16.85 -7.35
C ALA A 59 32.26 17.29 -7.38
N ASP A 60 33.14 16.50 -8.01
CA ASP A 60 34.58 16.77 -8.07
C ASP A 60 34.90 18.07 -8.85
N GLU A 61 34.06 18.42 -9.83
CA GLU A 61 34.17 19.64 -10.64
C GLU A 61 33.50 20.87 -9.98
N GLY A 62 32.92 20.72 -8.78
CA GLY A 62 32.23 21.82 -8.09
C GLY A 62 30.91 22.23 -8.74
N ARG A 63 30.27 21.35 -9.52
CA ARG A 63 28.99 21.57 -10.21
C ARG A 63 27.79 21.04 -9.41
N LEU A 64 27.85 21.17 -8.09
CA LEU A 64 26.77 20.86 -7.12
C LEU A 64 26.70 21.96 -6.07
N LEU A 65 26.76 23.22 -6.51
CA LEU A 65 26.79 24.39 -5.61
C LEU A 65 25.51 25.23 -5.70
N SER A 66 24.82 25.22 -6.85
CA SER A 66 23.59 26.01 -7.06
C SER A 66 22.31 25.16 -7.08
N ALA A 67 21.13 25.79 -7.10
CA ALA A 67 19.86 25.06 -7.27
C ALA A 67 19.79 24.41 -8.66
N GLU A 68 20.25 25.13 -9.67
CA GLU A 68 20.28 24.72 -11.07
C GLU A 68 21.22 23.52 -11.28
N ASP A 69 22.31 23.45 -10.53
CA ASP A 69 23.20 22.29 -10.51
C ASP A 69 22.51 21.03 -10.00
N TYR A 70 21.80 21.15 -8.88
CA TYR A 70 21.02 20.04 -8.30
C TYR A 70 19.91 19.64 -9.27
N GLU A 71 19.20 20.60 -9.83
CA GLU A 71 18.10 20.36 -10.75
C GLU A 71 18.56 19.57 -11.98
N ARG A 72 19.69 19.97 -12.58
CA ARG A 72 20.30 19.28 -13.71
C ARG A 72 20.54 17.81 -13.41
N GLU A 73 21.15 17.50 -12.27
CA GLU A 73 21.48 16.11 -11.92
C GLU A 73 20.26 15.30 -11.46
N VAL A 74 19.34 15.89 -10.71
CA VAL A 74 18.09 15.25 -10.27
C VAL A 74 17.23 14.89 -11.49
N ARG A 75 17.05 15.84 -12.42
CA ARG A 75 16.30 15.58 -13.66
C ARG A 75 16.96 14.52 -14.52
N ARG A 76 18.29 14.56 -14.67
CA ARG A 76 19.05 13.54 -15.40
C ARG A 76 18.80 12.16 -14.82
N LEU A 77 18.87 12.01 -13.50
CA LEU A 77 18.65 10.74 -12.83
C LEU A 77 17.20 10.26 -12.93
N LEU A 78 16.21 11.16 -12.80
CA LEU A 78 14.79 10.83 -12.97
C LEU A 78 14.43 10.44 -14.41
N ALA A 79 15.17 10.94 -15.40
CA ALA A 79 15.01 10.58 -16.80
C ALA A 79 15.71 9.26 -17.17
N ASP A 80 16.60 8.73 -16.33
CA ASP A 80 17.30 7.47 -16.57
C ASP A 80 16.44 6.28 -16.14
N ASP A 81 15.84 5.59 -17.11
CA ASP A 81 14.97 4.44 -16.85
C ASP A 81 15.70 3.14 -16.47
N GLN A 82 17.03 3.16 -16.36
CA GLN A 82 17.87 1.99 -16.11
C GLN A 82 18.65 2.09 -14.81
N TYR A 83 19.11 3.28 -14.42
CA TYR A 83 20.04 3.43 -13.32
C TYR A 83 19.51 2.87 -12.00
N TYR A 84 18.27 3.22 -11.64
CA TYR A 84 17.61 2.71 -10.43
C TYR A 84 16.71 1.50 -10.65
N ARG A 85 16.63 1.00 -11.90
CA ARG A 85 15.71 -0.08 -12.26
C ARG A 85 15.85 -1.26 -11.33
N GLY A 86 14.70 -1.78 -10.90
CA GLY A 86 14.61 -2.95 -10.06
C GLY A 86 13.18 -3.25 -9.64
N ARG A 87 13.03 -4.32 -8.86
CA ARG A 87 11.75 -4.72 -8.28
C ARG A 87 11.24 -3.67 -7.31
N ILE A 88 9.93 -3.39 -7.38
CA ILE A 88 9.25 -2.48 -6.45
C ILE A 88 9.38 -2.98 -5.01
N ASP A 89 9.17 -4.28 -4.79
CA ASP A 89 9.44 -4.94 -3.52
C ASP A 89 10.13 -6.29 -3.73
N PRO A 90 11.45 -6.35 -3.49
CA PRO A 90 12.22 -7.59 -3.59
C PRO A 90 11.74 -8.69 -2.63
N THR A 91 11.00 -8.36 -1.58
CA THR A 91 10.46 -9.32 -0.60
C THR A 91 9.13 -9.92 -1.03
N LEU A 92 8.39 -9.27 -1.94
CA LEU A 92 7.15 -9.78 -2.51
C LEU A 92 7.44 -10.81 -3.61
N VAL A 93 7.82 -12.00 -3.16
CA VAL A 93 8.18 -13.13 -4.02
C VAL A 93 7.45 -14.40 -3.58
N GLY A 94 6.97 -15.17 -4.54
CA GLY A 94 6.38 -16.49 -4.34
C GLY A 94 6.69 -17.39 -5.52
N ARG A 95 6.25 -18.65 -5.45
CA ARG A 95 6.42 -19.61 -6.55
C ARG A 95 5.95 -19.04 -7.90
N ASP A 96 4.78 -18.41 -7.89
CA ASP A 96 4.07 -17.92 -9.08
C ASP A 96 3.76 -16.41 -8.98
N LEU A 97 4.53 -15.69 -8.14
CA LEU A 97 4.40 -14.24 -7.95
C LEU A 97 5.78 -13.60 -7.94
N GLN A 98 5.98 -12.61 -8.79
CA GLN A 98 7.16 -11.75 -8.75
C GLN A 98 6.72 -10.29 -8.75
N SER A 99 7.26 -9.51 -7.81
CA SER A 99 7.06 -8.06 -7.80
C SER A 99 7.43 -7.43 -9.14
N PRO A 100 6.60 -6.52 -9.68
CA PRO A 100 6.91 -5.78 -10.90
C PRO A 100 8.20 -4.99 -10.77
N GLU A 101 8.88 -4.81 -11.91
CA GLU A 101 10.00 -3.89 -12.02
C GLU A 101 9.54 -2.52 -12.50
N THR A 102 10.18 -1.48 -11.96
CA THR A 102 10.02 -0.09 -12.38
C THR A 102 11.39 0.56 -12.54
N SER A 103 11.46 1.67 -13.27
CA SER A 103 12.70 2.46 -13.38
C SER A 103 13.10 3.09 -12.05
N HIS A 104 12.13 3.47 -11.20
CA HIS A 104 12.38 4.20 -9.96
C HIS A 104 11.61 3.60 -8.77
N PRO A 105 12.07 2.47 -8.19
CA PRO A 105 11.34 1.78 -7.11
C PRO A 105 11.04 2.66 -5.89
N ARG A 106 11.87 3.67 -5.64
CA ARG A 106 11.72 4.58 -4.51
C ARG A 106 10.51 5.52 -4.64
N LEU A 107 10.11 5.88 -5.86
CA LEU A 107 8.89 6.66 -6.10
C LEU A 107 7.65 5.84 -5.76
N VAL A 108 7.61 4.57 -6.17
CA VAL A 108 6.52 3.65 -5.81
C VAL A 108 6.51 3.38 -4.31
N ARG A 109 7.69 3.22 -3.69
CA ARG A 109 7.83 2.98 -2.24
C ARG A 109 7.20 4.09 -1.41
N PHE A 110 7.30 5.36 -1.82
CA PHE A 110 6.61 6.45 -1.14
C PHE A 110 5.10 6.16 -1.02
N PHE A 111 4.44 5.82 -2.12
CA PHE A 111 2.99 5.55 -2.11
C PHE A 111 2.63 4.25 -1.38
N ARG A 112 3.48 3.22 -1.45
CA ARG A 112 3.34 2.02 -0.63
C ARG A 112 3.29 2.34 0.85
N GLU A 113 4.19 3.20 1.32
CA GLU A 113 4.25 3.61 2.73
C GLU A 113 3.14 4.59 3.11
N PHE A 114 2.81 5.52 2.21
CA PHE A 114 1.76 6.51 2.43
C PHE A 114 0.39 5.85 2.57
N PHE A 115 -0.01 5.04 1.58
CA PHE A 115 -1.27 4.32 1.59
C PHE A 115 -1.26 3.11 2.52
N GLY A 116 -0.10 2.50 2.77
CA GLY A 116 0.02 1.38 3.71
C GLY A 116 -0.62 0.08 3.21
N TYR A 117 -0.97 -0.04 1.93
CA TYR A 117 -1.58 -1.24 1.37
C TYR A 117 -0.74 -2.54 1.51
N PRO A 118 0.61 -2.53 1.62
CA PRO A 118 1.36 -3.76 1.89
C PRO A 118 1.03 -4.41 3.24
N ALA A 119 0.41 -3.67 4.17
CA ALA A 119 -0.04 -4.22 5.44
C ALA A 119 -1.14 -5.28 5.29
N ALA A 120 -1.76 -5.42 4.10
CA ALA A 120 -2.69 -6.51 3.80
C ALA A 120 -2.05 -7.90 4.03
N LEU A 121 -0.74 -8.03 3.82
CA LEU A 121 0.02 -9.28 4.07
C LEU A 121 0.03 -9.70 5.55
N ARG A 122 -0.32 -8.78 6.47
CA ARG A 122 -0.33 -9.01 7.91
C ARG A 122 -1.73 -9.25 8.48
N VAL A 123 -2.77 -9.10 7.66
CA VAL A 123 -4.17 -9.31 8.07
C VAL A 123 -4.58 -10.72 7.69
N PHE A 124 -4.90 -11.53 8.70
CA PHE A 124 -5.29 -12.91 8.49
C PHE A 124 -6.80 -13.01 8.33
N LYS A 125 -7.25 -13.68 7.27
CA LYS A 125 -8.66 -13.96 7.06
C LYS A 125 -8.98 -15.44 7.19
N ASP A 126 -10.21 -15.73 7.56
CA ASP A 126 -10.70 -17.11 7.53
C ASP A 126 -11.01 -17.53 6.09
N LEU A 127 -10.50 -18.70 5.69
CA LEU A 127 -10.65 -19.22 4.35
C LEU A 127 -12.13 -19.55 4.04
N ASN A 128 -12.85 -20.14 5.00
CA ASN A 128 -14.23 -20.56 4.79
C ASN A 128 -15.16 -19.36 4.67
N ARG A 129 -14.97 -18.30 5.48
CA ARG A 129 -15.72 -17.02 5.37
C ARG A 129 -15.60 -16.37 3.99
N SER A 130 -14.51 -16.65 3.28
CA SER A 130 -14.29 -16.17 1.92
C SER A 130 -14.88 -17.07 0.83
N ASN A 131 -15.63 -18.13 1.12
CA ASN A 131 -15.94 -19.17 0.13
C ASN A 131 -14.68 -19.85 -0.47
N GLY A 132 -13.62 -19.97 0.34
CA GLY A 132 -12.44 -20.73 -0.03
C GLY A 132 -11.45 -20.03 -0.97
N TYR A 133 -11.64 -18.74 -1.29
CA TYR A 133 -10.73 -18.01 -2.18
C TYR A 133 -9.58 -17.31 -1.46
N TYR A 134 -9.81 -16.77 -0.26
CA TYR A 134 -8.84 -15.95 0.44
C TYR A 134 -7.84 -16.81 1.19
N ARG A 135 -6.60 -16.86 0.69
CA ARG A 135 -5.49 -17.59 1.30
C ARG A 135 -4.50 -16.60 1.90
N ASN A 136 -4.22 -16.79 3.18
CA ASN A 136 -3.19 -16.01 3.87
C ASN A 136 -1.78 -16.43 3.42
N PRO A 137 -0.78 -15.54 3.49
CA PRO A 137 0.61 -15.88 3.19
C PRO A 137 1.10 -17.09 4.01
N ASP A 138 1.87 -17.96 3.37
CA ASP A 138 2.48 -19.15 3.96
C ASP A 138 3.93 -19.32 3.51
N ARG A 139 4.60 -20.40 3.93
CA ARG A 139 6.04 -20.58 3.67
C ARG A 139 6.31 -20.64 2.17
N GLY A 140 6.86 -19.55 1.61
CA GLY A 140 7.26 -19.45 0.21
C GLY A 140 6.14 -19.02 -0.74
N SER A 141 4.99 -18.56 -0.24
CA SER A 141 3.93 -17.98 -1.06
C SER A 141 3.24 -16.81 -0.36
N MET A 142 2.97 -15.75 -1.13
CA MET A 142 2.29 -14.55 -0.65
C MET A 142 0.78 -14.62 -0.82
N GLN A 143 0.29 -15.65 -1.52
CA GLN A 143 -1.13 -15.97 -1.71
C GLN A 143 -1.99 -14.73 -2.06
N THR A 144 -3.25 -14.71 -1.67
CA THR A 144 -4.25 -13.68 -2.04
C THR A 144 -3.76 -12.25 -1.79
N PRO A 145 -3.34 -11.83 -0.58
CA PRO A 145 -2.88 -10.47 -0.37
C PRO A 145 -1.60 -10.14 -1.15
N GLY A 146 -0.76 -11.13 -1.46
CA GLY A 146 0.41 -10.94 -2.32
C GLY A 146 0.05 -10.44 -3.72
N TYR A 147 -0.91 -11.09 -4.37
CA TYR A 147 -1.38 -10.68 -5.69
C TYR A 147 -2.05 -9.29 -5.65
N LEU A 148 -2.87 -9.03 -4.63
CA LEU A 148 -3.52 -7.72 -4.47
C LEU A 148 -2.52 -6.57 -4.23
N VAL A 149 -1.46 -6.81 -3.45
CA VAL A 149 -0.39 -5.81 -3.26
C VAL A 149 0.37 -5.59 -4.55
N ASN A 150 0.63 -6.66 -5.32
CA ASN A 150 1.29 -6.59 -6.61
C ASN A 150 0.47 -5.78 -7.64
N GLU A 151 -0.85 -5.94 -7.66
CA GLU A 151 -1.77 -5.17 -8.50
C GLU A 151 -1.80 -3.68 -8.12
N ALA A 152 -1.80 -3.38 -6.82
CA ALA A 152 -1.69 -2.01 -6.32
C ALA A 152 -0.34 -1.36 -6.69
N ASP A 153 0.77 -2.11 -6.62
CA ASP A 153 2.09 -1.66 -7.07
C ASP A 153 2.07 -1.28 -8.56
N MET A 154 1.46 -2.13 -9.40
CA MET A 154 1.32 -1.88 -10.84
C MET A 154 0.47 -0.66 -11.14
N MET A 155 -0.63 -0.46 -10.40
CA MET A 155 -1.49 0.73 -10.51
C MET A 155 -0.69 2.00 -10.18
N VAL A 156 0.06 2.00 -9.08
CA VAL A 156 0.90 3.16 -8.69
C VAL A 156 1.94 3.47 -9.76
N ASP A 157 2.69 2.46 -10.20
CA ASP A 157 3.71 2.62 -11.23
C ASP A 157 3.11 3.13 -12.56
N TRP A 158 1.92 2.66 -12.93
CA TRP A 158 1.24 3.08 -14.16
C TRP A 158 0.89 4.57 -14.17
N TYR A 159 0.42 5.10 -13.04
CA TYR A 159 0.18 6.54 -12.88
C TYR A 159 1.48 7.34 -12.79
N LEU A 160 2.52 6.81 -12.13
CA LEU A 160 3.83 7.48 -12.06
C LEU A 160 4.57 7.56 -13.40
N ARG A 161 4.35 6.60 -14.31
CA ARG A 161 4.91 6.65 -15.67
C ARG A 161 4.23 7.69 -16.55
N ARG A 162 2.94 7.97 -16.31
CA ARG A 162 2.18 9.03 -16.98
C ARG A 162 2.51 10.40 -16.39
N ASP A 163 2.67 10.43 -15.07
CA ASP A 163 3.11 11.60 -14.32
C ASP A 163 2.21 12.84 -14.53
N GLU A 164 0.90 12.59 -14.63
CA GLU A 164 -0.15 13.61 -14.77
C GLU A 164 -1.19 13.41 -13.66
N HIS A 165 -1.56 14.49 -12.97
CA HIS A 165 -2.52 14.49 -11.87
C HIS A 165 -2.33 13.33 -10.88
N VAL A 166 -1.07 12.97 -10.55
CA VAL A 166 -0.74 11.69 -9.90
C VAL A 166 -1.50 11.49 -8.58
N PHE A 167 -1.60 12.51 -7.74
CA PHE A 167 -2.30 12.39 -6.45
C PHE A 167 -3.82 12.20 -6.62
N GLU A 168 -4.42 12.96 -7.53
CA GLU A 168 -5.85 12.88 -7.82
C GLU A 168 -6.19 11.50 -8.40
N ASN A 169 -5.40 11.06 -9.37
CA ASN A 169 -5.55 9.78 -10.05
C ASN A 169 -5.38 8.59 -9.09
N LEU A 170 -4.45 8.66 -8.14
CA LEU A 170 -4.29 7.60 -7.12
C LEU A 170 -5.43 7.58 -6.09
N LEU A 171 -6.19 8.66 -5.95
CA LEU A 171 -7.35 8.73 -5.06
C LEU A 171 -8.68 8.42 -5.76
N ASN A 172 -8.84 8.80 -7.03
CA ASN A 172 -10.13 8.80 -7.72
C ASN A 172 -10.13 8.15 -9.12
N GLY A 173 -8.96 7.77 -9.62
CA GLY A 173 -8.81 7.15 -10.94
C GLY A 173 -9.52 5.80 -11.03
N ASP A 174 -10.03 5.45 -12.21
CA ASP A 174 -10.85 4.25 -12.43
C ASP A 174 -10.08 3.08 -13.05
N GLN A 175 -8.76 3.20 -13.21
CA GLN A 175 -7.93 2.20 -13.89
C GLN A 175 -7.34 1.18 -12.91
N PHE A 176 -7.71 -0.09 -13.06
CA PHE A 176 -7.27 -1.18 -12.20
C PHE A 176 -6.57 -2.27 -12.98
N PHE A 177 -5.57 -2.88 -12.35
CA PHE A 177 -5.00 -4.14 -12.77
C PHE A 177 -5.70 -5.27 -12.03
N VAL A 178 -6.20 -6.27 -12.76
CA VAL A 178 -6.81 -7.47 -12.17
C VAL A 178 -6.24 -8.70 -12.85
N ALA A 179 -5.60 -9.54 -12.06
CA ALA A 179 -4.86 -10.73 -12.47
C ALA A 179 -3.97 -10.53 -13.71
N PRO A 180 -3.14 -9.47 -13.76
CA PRO A 180 -2.40 -9.12 -14.97
C PRO A 180 -1.39 -10.21 -15.34
N VAL A 181 -1.43 -10.64 -16.61
CA VAL A 181 -0.49 -11.60 -17.18
C VAL A 181 0.14 -11.01 -18.44
N ALA A 182 1.46 -10.82 -18.42
CA ALA A 182 2.20 -10.22 -19.53
C ALA A 182 2.06 -11.01 -20.85
N GLU A 183 2.01 -12.34 -20.77
CA GLU A 183 1.91 -13.27 -21.91
C GLU A 183 0.45 -13.72 -22.16
N ALA A 184 -0.54 -12.89 -21.79
CA ALA A 184 -1.94 -13.28 -21.87
C ALA A 184 -2.40 -13.65 -23.30
N PRO A 185 -2.11 -12.85 -24.35
CA PRO A 185 -2.51 -13.18 -25.71
C PRO A 185 -1.91 -14.51 -26.18
N GLU A 186 -0.63 -14.74 -25.91
CA GLU A 186 0.08 -15.97 -26.30
C GLU A 186 -0.49 -17.19 -25.59
N LYS A 187 -0.76 -17.10 -24.28
CA LYS A 187 -1.35 -18.20 -23.49
C LYS A 187 -2.77 -18.53 -23.93
N ILE A 188 -3.57 -17.51 -24.27
CA ILE A 188 -4.92 -17.72 -24.79
C ILE A 188 -4.86 -18.38 -26.17
N ALA A 189 -4.02 -17.90 -27.07
CA ALA A 189 -3.84 -18.50 -28.40
C ALA A 189 -3.35 -19.96 -28.31
N MET A 190 -2.42 -20.23 -27.40
CA MET A 190 -1.94 -21.57 -27.09
C MET A 190 -3.08 -22.49 -26.63
N LEU A 191 -3.89 -22.07 -25.64
CA LEU A 191 -5.05 -22.83 -25.17
C LEU A 191 -6.08 -23.08 -26.28
N GLN A 192 -6.35 -22.08 -27.11
CA GLN A 192 -7.24 -22.20 -28.26
C GLN A 192 -6.71 -23.22 -29.27
N SER A 193 -5.39 -23.24 -29.54
CA SER A 193 -4.79 -24.21 -30.46
C SER A 193 -4.95 -25.66 -29.98
N VAL A 194 -4.80 -25.89 -28.67
CA VAL A 194 -5.02 -27.20 -28.05
C VAL A 194 -6.48 -27.59 -28.16
N TYR A 195 -7.39 -26.65 -27.85
CA TYR A 195 -8.82 -26.87 -27.96
C TYR A 195 -9.25 -27.24 -29.38
N GLU A 196 -8.87 -26.45 -30.38
CA GLU A 196 -9.23 -26.68 -31.77
C GLU A 196 -8.71 -28.03 -32.31
N ARG A 197 -7.57 -28.51 -31.81
CA ARG A 197 -7.03 -29.81 -32.20
C ARG A 197 -7.82 -30.99 -31.63
N PHE A 198 -8.32 -30.88 -30.41
CA PHE A 198 -8.89 -32.03 -29.67
C PHE A 198 -10.40 -31.96 -29.45
N LYS A 199 -11.09 -30.87 -29.81
CA LYS A 199 -12.53 -30.69 -29.59
C LYS A 199 -13.40 -31.82 -30.16
N ASP A 200 -12.97 -32.46 -31.25
CA ASP A 200 -13.68 -33.55 -31.93
C ASP A 200 -13.10 -34.94 -31.61
N SER A 201 -12.18 -35.03 -30.63
CA SER A 201 -11.57 -36.29 -30.17
C SER A 201 -12.33 -36.85 -28.96
N PRO A 202 -12.17 -38.15 -28.60
CA PRO A 202 -12.82 -38.74 -27.42
C PRO A 202 -12.10 -38.35 -26.12
N TRP A 203 -11.72 -37.09 -25.95
CA TRP A 203 -10.93 -36.62 -24.81
C TRP A 203 -11.71 -36.66 -23.48
N GLU A 204 -13.05 -36.72 -23.54
CA GLU A 204 -13.89 -36.90 -22.35
C GLU A 204 -13.96 -38.36 -21.93
N GLU A 205 -14.04 -39.29 -22.88
CA GLU A 205 -14.18 -40.73 -22.63
C GLU A 205 -12.84 -41.47 -22.46
N ASP A 206 -11.80 -41.04 -23.18
CA ASP A 206 -10.45 -41.63 -23.20
C ASP A 206 -9.34 -40.55 -23.26
N PRO A 207 -9.21 -39.70 -22.22
CA PRO A 207 -8.17 -38.67 -22.17
C PRO A 207 -6.75 -39.24 -22.17
N GLU A 208 -6.55 -40.44 -21.61
CA GLU A 208 -5.27 -41.15 -21.63
C GLU A 208 -4.85 -41.51 -23.06
N GLY A 209 -5.71 -42.20 -23.82
CA GLY A 209 -5.41 -42.58 -25.20
C GLY A 209 -5.14 -41.38 -26.10
N VAL A 210 -5.95 -40.32 -25.98
CA VAL A 210 -5.76 -39.08 -26.75
C VAL A 210 -4.42 -38.42 -26.41
N ALA A 211 -4.06 -38.34 -25.12
CA ALA A 211 -2.82 -37.71 -24.69
C ALA A 211 -1.57 -38.51 -25.05
N GLU A 212 -1.60 -39.84 -24.91
CA GLU A 212 -0.49 -40.72 -25.29
C GLU A 212 -0.17 -40.61 -26.79
N ALA A 213 -1.21 -40.58 -27.63
CA ALA A 213 -1.07 -40.43 -29.08
C ALA A 213 -0.54 -39.04 -29.52
N ASN A 214 -0.62 -38.03 -28.65
CA ASN A 214 -0.29 -36.63 -28.98
C ASN A 214 0.71 -35.99 -28.00
N LEU A 215 1.52 -36.80 -27.33
CA LEU A 215 2.35 -36.37 -26.21
C LEU A 215 3.35 -35.27 -26.60
N GLU A 216 3.94 -35.33 -27.79
CA GLU A 216 4.87 -34.31 -28.30
C GLU A 216 4.18 -32.94 -28.42
N PHE A 217 3.03 -32.88 -29.10
CA PHE A 217 2.24 -31.65 -29.24
C PHE A 217 1.82 -31.08 -27.89
N LEU A 218 1.35 -31.93 -26.96
CA LEU A 218 0.95 -31.47 -25.62
C LEU A 218 2.14 -30.91 -24.83
N ARG A 219 3.33 -31.48 -24.99
CA ARG A 219 4.54 -30.99 -24.32
C ARG A 219 5.02 -29.66 -24.87
N GLU A 220 4.87 -29.45 -26.17
CA GLU A 220 5.18 -28.17 -26.84
C GLU A 220 4.18 -27.06 -26.47
N ASN A 221 2.89 -27.39 -26.35
CA ASN A 221 1.80 -26.41 -26.27
C ASN A 221 1.15 -26.27 -24.88
N LEU A 222 1.52 -27.07 -23.88
CA LEU A 222 0.98 -26.88 -22.53
C LEU A 222 2.11 -26.80 -21.51
N HIS A 223 2.88 -27.87 -21.37
CA HIS A 223 4.02 -27.96 -20.48
C HIS A 223 4.77 -29.27 -20.73
N TYR A 224 6.09 -29.35 -20.48
CA TYR A 224 6.87 -30.57 -20.74
C TYR A 224 6.41 -31.83 -19.96
N ARG A 225 5.59 -31.65 -18.91
CA ARG A 225 4.95 -32.74 -18.14
C ARG A 225 3.51 -33.01 -18.54
N ALA A 226 3.01 -32.41 -19.62
CA ALA A 226 1.63 -32.56 -20.04
C ALA A 226 1.32 -34.00 -20.45
N GLY A 227 0.13 -34.44 -20.04
CA GLY A 227 -0.51 -35.71 -20.39
C GLY A 227 -2.02 -35.57 -20.26
N ALA A 228 -2.73 -36.68 -20.05
CA ALA A 228 -4.20 -36.74 -19.97
C ALA A 228 -4.80 -35.65 -19.07
N LYS A 229 -4.27 -35.51 -17.84
CA LYS A 229 -4.75 -34.51 -16.88
C LYS A 229 -4.68 -33.08 -17.41
N GLN A 230 -3.57 -32.67 -18.00
CA GLN A 230 -3.39 -31.31 -18.52
C GLN A 230 -4.27 -31.07 -19.75
N LEU A 231 -4.40 -32.09 -20.61
CA LEU A 231 -5.34 -32.05 -21.73
C LEU A 231 -6.78 -31.82 -21.21
N THR A 232 -7.27 -32.65 -20.29
CA THR A 232 -8.63 -32.52 -19.73
C THR A 232 -8.86 -31.15 -19.10
N ILE A 233 -7.89 -30.63 -18.34
CA ILE A 233 -7.97 -29.29 -17.74
C ILE A 233 -8.09 -28.22 -18.81
N ALA A 234 -7.20 -28.21 -19.81
CA ALA A 234 -7.19 -27.21 -20.87
C ALA A 234 -8.50 -27.27 -21.69
N MET A 235 -8.94 -28.47 -22.07
CA MET A 235 -10.18 -28.69 -22.81
C MET A 235 -11.40 -28.22 -22.03
N THR A 236 -11.50 -28.60 -20.75
CA THR A 236 -12.61 -28.19 -19.88
C THR A 236 -12.62 -26.68 -19.68
N HIS A 237 -11.45 -26.06 -19.49
CA HIS A 237 -11.31 -24.62 -19.31
C HIS A 237 -11.81 -23.87 -20.56
N VAL A 238 -11.26 -24.18 -21.73
CA VAL A 238 -11.67 -23.50 -22.97
C VAL A 238 -13.14 -23.75 -23.30
N THR A 239 -13.65 -24.99 -23.11
CA THR A 239 -15.06 -25.31 -23.32
C THR A 239 -15.97 -24.45 -22.45
N LYS A 240 -15.71 -24.36 -21.14
CA LYS A 240 -16.52 -23.57 -20.20
C LYS A 240 -16.60 -22.09 -20.58
N PHE A 241 -15.48 -21.47 -20.95
CA PHE A 241 -15.46 -20.07 -21.36
C PHE A 241 -16.14 -19.88 -22.72
N ARG A 242 -15.90 -20.78 -23.69
CA ARG A 242 -16.50 -20.70 -25.03
C ARG A 242 -18.01 -20.87 -25.01
N ASP A 243 -18.54 -21.82 -24.23
CA ASP A 243 -19.99 -22.05 -24.11
C ASP A 243 -20.71 -20.82 -23.53
N ARG A 244 -19.98 -19.93 -22.86
CA ARG A 244 -20.45 -18.65 -22.32
C ARG A 244 -20.10 -17.45 -23.21
N GLY A 245 -19.40 -17.64 -24.32
CA GLY A 245 -18.95 -16.56 -25.21
C GLY A 245 -17.85 -15.67 -24.62
N LEU A 246 -17.05 -16.19 -23.69
CA LEU A 246 -16.03 -15.45 -22.94
C LEU A 246 -14.61 -15.77 -23.44
N HIS A 247 -13.67 -14.83 -23.28
CA HIS A 247 -12.25 -15.11 -23.43
C HIS A 247 -11.74 -15.95 -22.26
N PRO A 248 -11.01 -17.06 -22.50
CA PRO A 248 -10.46 -17.86 -21.41
C PRO A 248 -9.42 -17.07 -20.64
N HIS A 249 -9.41 -17.20 -19.32
CA HIS A 249 -8.37 -16.61 -18.50
C HIS A 249 -7.00 -17.22 -18.84
N PRO A 250 -5.92 -16.43 -19.04
CA PRO A 250 -4.60 -16.93 -19.47
C PRO A 250 -3.88 -17.75 -18.39
N VAL A 251 -4.20 -17.51 -17.12
CA VAL A 251 -3.82 -18.40 -16.02
C VAL A 251 -4.83 -19.55 -15.95
N TRP A 252 -4.45 -20.70 -16.49
CA TRP A 252 -5.25 -21.93 -16.52
C TRP A 252 -4.68 -23.02 -15.62
N ASP A 253 -3.72 -22.67 -14.75
CA ASP A 253 -3.03 -23.61 -13.86
C ASP A 253 -4.00 -24.13 -12.78
N TYR A 254 -4.70 -25.20 -13.14
CA TYR A 254 -5.63 -25.93 -12.29
C TYR A 254 -4.84 -26.94 -11.45
N ALA A 255 -4.13 -26.45 -10.44
CA ALA A 255 -3.51 -27.30 -9.44
C ALA A 255 -4.53 -27.56 -8.31
N PHE A 256 -4.80 -28.84 -8.03
CA PHE A 256 -5.64 -29.27 -6.88
C PHE A 256 -7.09 -28.78 -6.88
N GLY A 257 -7.70 -28.55 -8.06
CA GLY A 257 -9.13 -28.26 -8.14
C GLY A 257 -9.50 -26.77 -8.15
N ARG A 258 -8.55 -25.84 -8.33
CA ARG A 258 -8.81 -24.39 -8.30
C ARG A 258 -8.05 -23.62 -9.36
N LEU A 259 -8.65 -22.52 -9.82
CA LEU A 259 -7.92 -21.47 -10.53
C LEU A 259 -6.99 -20.76 -9.55
N LEU A 260 -5.77 -20.41 -9.99
CA LEU A 260 -4.90 -19.57 -9.19
C LEU A 260 -5.49 -18.17 -8.98
N THR A 261 -6.34 -17.69 -9.89
CA THR A 261 -6.90 -16.33 -9.93
C THR A 261 -8.06 -16.08 -8.98
N GLN A 262 -8.25 -16.94 -7.98
CA GLN A 262 -9.35 -16.85 -7.03
C GLN A 262 -9.34 -15.53 -6.22
N TRP A 263 -8.21 -14.81 -6.13
CA TRP A 263 -8.19 -13.48 -5.50
C TRP A 263 -9.07 -12.45 -6.23
N VAL A 264 -9.46 -12.66 -7.49
CA VAL A 264 -10.33 -11.71 -8.20
C VAL A 264 -11.72 -11.61 -7.61
N HIS A 265 -12.14 -12.57 -6.77
CA HIS A 265 -13.36 -12.44 -5.98
C HIS A 265 -13.33 -11.21 -5.07
N SER A 266 -12.16 -10.71 -4.64
CA SER A 266 -12.02 -9.44 -3.90
C SER A 266 -12.47 -8.22 -4.72
N TYR A 267 -12.54 -8.33 -6.04
CA TYR A 267 -13.09 -7.33 -6.96
C TYR A 267 -14.56 -7.60 -7.35
N ASN A 268 -15.25 -8.55 -6.69
CA ASN A 268 -16.58 -9.02 -7.06
C ASN A 268 -16.63 -9.70 -8.45
N ILE A 269 -15.51 -10.24 -8.89
CA ILE A 269 -15.39 -10.92 -10.17
C ILE A 269 -15.50 -12.43 -9.94
N GLU A 270 -16.45 -13.06 -10.64
CA GLU A 270 -16.57 -14.52 -10.70
C GLU A 270 -15.65 -15.06 -11.79
N PRO A 271 -14.56 -15.79 -11.45
CA PRO A 271 -13.47 -16.09 -12.39
C PRO A 271 -13.89 -16.82 -13.67
N PHE A 272 -14.95 -17.64 -13.61
CA PHE A 272 -15.46 -18.41 -14.75
C PHE A 272 -16.57 -17.69 -15.53
N GLU A 273 -17.08 -16.57 -15.03
CA GLU A 273 -18.12 -15.75 -15.67
C GLU A 273 -17.57 -14.42 -16.19
N TRP A 274 -16.29 -14.17 -15.93
CA TRP A 274 -15.58 -12.98 -16.35
C TRP A 274 -14.89 -13.18 -17.70
N SER A 275 -15.19 -12.31 -18.67
CA SER A 275 -14.39 -12.21 -19.89
C SER A 275 -13.10 -11.45 -19.56
N TYR A 276 -11.97 -12.16 -19.47
CA TYR A 276 -10.68 -11.56 -19.12
C TYR A 276 -10.28 -10.46 -20.13
N PRO A 277 -10.04 -9.21 -19.67
CA PRO A 277 -9.55 -8.13 -20.51
C PRO A 277 -8.07 -8.34 -20.87
N LEU A 278 -7.80 -8.43 -22.17
CA LEU A 278 -6.42 -8.51 -22.69
C LEU A 278 -5.66 -7.19 -22.51
N GLU A 279 -6.35 -6.07 -22.63
CA GLU A 279 -5.80 -4.75 -22.38
C GLU A 279 -6.00 -4.38 -20.90
N GLN A 280 -4.90 -4.08 -20.22
CA GLN A 280 -4.87 -3.70 -18.81
C GLN A 280 -3.98 -2.45 -18.64
N PRO A 281 -4.30 -1.55 -17.71
CA PRO A 281 -5.45 -1.60 -16.81
C PRO A 281 -6.77 -1.29 -17.54
N PHE A 282 -7.88 -1.54 -16.86
CA PHE A 282 -9.23 -1.28 -17.37
C PHE A 282 -10.12 -0.72 -16.27
N THR A 283 -11.30 -0.23 -16.64
CA THR A 283 -12.26 0.35 -15.70
C THR A 283 -13.02 -0.71 -14.92
N LEU A 284 -13.20 -0.50 -13.62
CA LEU A 284 -14.00 -1.36 -12.75
C LEU A 284 -15.17 -0.59 -12.14
N GLU A 285 -16.35 -1.19 -12.21
CA GLU A 285 -17.51 -0.68 -11.49
C GLU A 285 -17.26 -0.70 -9.98
N HIS A 286 -17.80 0.30 -9.29
CA HIS A 286 -17.65 0.46 -7.85
C HIS A 286 -16.20 0.54 -7.36
N ARG A 287 -15.25 1.00 -8.19
CA ARG A 287 -13.84 1.15 -7.82
C ARG A 287 -13.28 2.48 -8.32
N ARG A 288 -12.66 3.23 -7.42
CA ARG A 288 -11.93 4.48 -7.67
C ARG A 288 -10.73 4.59 -6.73
N GLY A 289 -9.54 4.75 -7.32
CA GLY A 289 -8.28 4.94 -6.62
C GLY A 289 -7.90 3.82 -5.64
N LEU A 290 -6.84 4.08 -4.89
CA LEU A 290 -6.27 3.11 -3.94
C LEU A 290 -7.15 2.89 -2.71
N LEU A 291 -8.00 3.85 -2.31
CA LEU A 291 -8.84 3.70 -1.11
C LEU A 291 -10.02 2.74 -1.31
N THR A 292 -10.32 2.36 -2.55
CA THR A 292 -11.27 1.29 -2.87
C THR A 292 -10.56 0.04 -3.42
N HIS A 293 -9.23 0.05 -3.51
CA HIS A 293 -8.46 -1.12 -3.90
C HIS A 293 -8.48 -2.17 -2.77
N PRO A 294 -8.72 -3.47 -3.05
CA PRO A 294 -8.81 -4.50 -2.02
C PRO A 294 -7.62 -4.56 -1.07
N ALA A 295 -6.39 -4.38 -1.58
CA ALA A 295 -5.19 -4.32 -0.75
C ALA A 295 -5.26 -3.24 0.36
N TRP A 296 -5.77 -2.04 0.05
CA TRP A 296 -5.93 -0.99 1.07
C TRP A 296 -7.08 -1.29 2.03
N LEU A 297 -8.21 -1.76 1.51
CA LEU A 297 -9.40 -2.11 2.29
C LEU A 297 -9.11 -3.22 3.32
N ILE A 298 -8.34 -4.23 2.92
CA ILE A 298 -7.88 -5.32 3.78
C ILE A 298 -6.86 -4.81 4.80
N ALA A 299 -5.86 -4.03 4.35
CA ALA A 299 -4.83 -3.45 5.24
C ALA A 299 -5.43 -2.61 6.39
N HIS A 300 -6.61 -2.02 6.15
CA HIS A 300 -7.38 -1.24 7.11
C HIS A 300 -8.66 -1.96 7.56
N SER A 301 -8.58 -3.28 7.72
CA SER A 301 -9.62 -4.12 8.34
C SER A 301 -9.07 -4.90 9.54
N GLN A 302 -9.97 -5.53 10.29
CA GLN A 302 -9.65 -6.56 11.27
C GLN A 302 -9.64 -7.93 10.59
N ASN A 303 -9.24 -8.98 11.30
CA ASN A 303 -9.23 -10.35 10.74
C ASN A 303 -10.65 -10.86 10.38
N ALA A 304 -11.66 -10.45 11.15
CA ALA A 304 -13.03 -10.95 11.03
C ALA A 304 -14.08 -9.89 10.65
N ALA A 305 -13.70 -8.62 10.48
CA ALA A 305 -14.63 -7.53 10.22
C ALA A 305 -13.93 -6.31 9.58
N THR A 306 -14.72 -5.40 9.01
CA THR A 306 -14.24 -4.08 8.59
C THR A 306 -13.85 -3.24 9.81
N ASP A 307 -13.08 -2.18 9.59
CA ASP A 307 -12.67 -1.26 10.65
C ASP A 307 -12.86 0.21 10.21
N PRO A 308 -14.11 0.71 10.24
CA PRO A 308 -14.41 2.07 9.82
C PRO A 308 -13.68 3.10 10.68
N VAL A 309 -13.46 2.86 11.98
CA VAL A 309 -12.73 3.79 12.85
C VAL A 309 -11.30 3.96 12.35
N ARG A 310 -10.60 2.87 12.04
CA ARG A 310 -9.24 2.89 11.50
C ARG A 310 -9.15 3.52 10.12
N ARG A 311 -10.09 3.21 9.22
CA ARG A 311 -10.19 3.84 7.88
C ARG A 311 -10.40 5.35 7.99
N GLY A 312 -11.33 5.78 8.82
CA GLY A 312 -11.64 7.18 9.07
C GLY A 312 -10.49 7.95 9.72
N ARG A 313 -9.80 7.35 10.70
CA ARG A 313 -8.57 7.91 11.29
C ARG A 313 -7.50 8.13 10.24
N TRP A 314 -7.29 7.14 9.37
CA TRP A 314 -6.30 7.25 8.29
C TRP A 314 -6.63 8.42 7.37
N VAL A 315 -7.89 8.58 6.92
CA VAL A 315 -8.31 9.71 6.08
C VAL A 315 -8.09 11.04 6.81
N ARG A 316 -8.50 11.13 8.09
CA ARG A 316 -8.36 12.34 8.91
C ARG A 316 -6.90 12.76 9.07
N GLU A 317 -6.02 11.84 9.40
CA GLU A 317 -4.62 12.14 9.73
C GLU A 317 -3.73 12.26 8.47
N LYS A 318 -3.95 11.43 7.45
CA LYS A 318 -3.08 11.36 6.26
C LYS A 318 -3.50 12.31 5.15
N LEU A 319 -4.81 12.45 4.90
CA LEU A 319 -5.32 13.28 3.81
C LEU A 319 -5.73 14.67 4.31
N LEU A 320 -6.54 14.74 5.36
CA LEU A 320 -7.05 16.03 5.84
C LEU A 320 -6.07 16.79 6.76
N ALA A 321 -4.88 16.23 7.01
CA ALA A 321 -3.88 16.78 7.94
C ALA A 321 -4.47 17.17 9.31
N GLY A 322 -5.49 16.44 9.75
CA GLY A 322 -6.10 16.57 11.07
C GLY A 322 -5.36 15.76 12.12
N ARG A 323 -5.78 15.88 13.38
CA ARG A 323 -5.25 15.09 14.49
C ARG A 323 -6.40 14.39 15.20
N VAL A 324 -6.25 13.10 15.46
CA VAL A 324 -7.11 12.38 16.39
C VAL A 324 -6.32 12.20 17.70
N PRO A 325 -6.86 12.60 18.86
CA PRO A 325 -6.24 12.35 20.15
C PRO A 325 -6.05 10.85 20.41
N ASP A 326 -5.01 10.49 21.14
CA ASP A 326 -4.84 9.11 21.57
C ASP A 326 -5.93 8.69 22.56
N VAL A 327 -6.31 7.42 22.48
CA VAL A 327 -7.30 6.83 23.39
C VAL A 327 -6.71 6.84 24.80
N PRO A 328 -7.42 7.38 25.81
CA PRO A 328 -6.97 7.30 27.20
C PRO A 328 -6.75 5.85 27.62
N ILE A 329 -5.71 5.60 28.43
CA ILE A 329 -5.32 4.24 28.88
C ILE A 329 -6.48 3.50 29.58
N THR A 330 -7.46 4.23 30.10
CA THR A 330 -8.61 3.70 30.85
C THR A 330 -9.78 3.25 29.97
N VAL A 331 -9.74 3.43 28.65
CA VAL A 331 -10.87 3.12 27.74
C VAL A 331 -10.65 1.76 27.08
N ASP A 332 -11.58 0.81 27.29
CA ASP A 332 -11.65 -0.44 26.54
C ASP A 332 -12.44 -0.22 25.23
N ALA A 333 -11.72 0.08 24.16
CA ALA A 333 -12.30 0.37 22.85
C ALA A 333 -12.69 -0.93 22.11
N ARG A 334 -13.80 -1.56 22.53
CA ARG A 334 -14.37 -2.74 21.88
C ARG A 334 -15.77 -2.46 21.35
N ILE A 335 -16.03 -2.90 20.12
CA ILE A 335 -17.37 -2.92 19.55
C ILE A 335 -18.06 -4.17 20.09
N PRO A 336 -19.24 -4.06 20.73
CA PRO A 336 -19.97 -5.21 21.23
C PRO A 336 -20.46 -6.08 20.07
N GLU A 337 -20.56 -7.39 20.32
CA GLU A 337 -21.33 -8.28 19.47
C GLU A 337 -22.79 -8.19 19.90
N VAL A 338 -23.64 -7.71 19.00
CA VAL A 338 -25.08 -7.53 19.25
C VAL A 338 -25.83 -8.27 18.14
N PRO A 339 -26.77 -9.17 18.49
CA PRO A 339 -27.57 -9.90 17.50
C PRO A 339 -28.34 -8.94 16.58
N HIS A 340 -28.59 -9.36 15.34
CA HIS A 340 -29.44 -8.64 14.39
C HIS A 340 -29.00 -7.20 14.09
N GLN A 341 -27.72 -6.84 14.25
CA GLN A 341 -27.22 -5.49 14.00
C GLN A 341 -25.99 -5.45 13.09
N THR A 342 -26.03 -4.52 12.14
CA THR A 342 -24.88 -4.16 11.29
C THR A 342 -23.71 -3.65 12.12
N LEU A 343 -22.49 -3.72 11.59
CA LEU A 343 -21.32 -3.13 12.24
C LEU A 343 -21.53 -1.64 12.54
N ARG A 344 -22.16 -0.91 11.62
CA ARG A 344 -22.51 0.51 11.81
C ARG A 344 -23.42 0.70 13.02
N ALA A 345 -24.51 -0.04 13.12
CA ALA A 345 -25.45 0.07 14.24
C ALA A 345 -24.75 -0.22 15.58
N ARG A 346 -23.92 -1.27 15.62
CA ARG A 346 -23.14 -1.63 16.81
C ARG A 346 -22.13 -0.55 17.19
N LEU A 347 -21.42 0.02 16.21
CA LEU A 347 -20.47 1.10 16.41
C LEU A 347 -21.15 2.36 16.95
N VAL A 348 -22.26 2.78 16.33
CA VAL A 348 -23.05 3.95 16.73
C VAL A 348 -23.57 3.81 18.16
N SER A 349 -24.09 2.62 18.52
CA SER A 349 -24.64 2.35 19.86
C SER A 349 -23.66 2.62 21.01
N VAL A 350 -22.36 2.57 20.73
CA VAL A 350 -21.31 2.81 21.72
C VAL A 350 -20.66 4.17 21.52
N THR A 351 -20.29 4.53 20.30
CA THR A 351 -19.33 5.62 20.06
C THR A 351 -19.94 7.01 20.00
N GLU A 352 -21.26 7.13 19.88
CA GLU A 352 -21.96 8.43 19.89
C GLU A 352 -22.28 8.95 21.30
N ASN A 353 -21.88 8.22 22.35
CA ASN A 353 -21.94 8.77 23.69
C ASN A 353 -20.99 9.98 23.84
N GLN A 354 -21.30 10.89 24.77
CA GLN A 354 -20.60 12.18 24.91
C GLN A 354 -19.07 12.04 25.12
N GLN A 355 -18.60 10.94 25.73
CA GLN A 355 -17.18 10.73 25.97
C GLN A 355 -16.45 10.24 24.72
N CYS A 356 -17.03 9.28 24.01
CA CYS A 356 -16.43 8.68 22.81
C CYS A 356 -16.51 9.62 21.60
N TRP A 357 -17.60 10.40 21.49
CA TRP A 357 -17.84 11.23 20.32
C TRP A 357 -16.78 12.32 20.11
N LYS A 358 -16.12 12.79 21.17
CA LYS A 358 -15.00 13.77 21.11
C LYS A 358 -13.89 13.39 20.14
N CYS A 359 -13.68 12.10 19.91
CA CYS A 359 -12.70 11.61 18.95
C CYS A 359 -13.40 10.99 17.73
N HIS A 360 -14.49 10.24 17.95
CA HIS A 360 -15.19 9.53 16.89
C HIS A 360 -15.87 10.44 15.86
N GLU A 361 -16.24 11.68 16.23
CA GLU A 361 -16.77 12.67 15.28
C GLU A 361 -15.79 12.98 14.13
N HIS A 362 -14.49 12.81 14.38
CA HIS A 362 -13.45 13.06 13.39
C HIS A 362 -13.14 11.84 12.50
N MET A 363 -13.65 10.66 12.85
CA MET A 363 -13.28 9.38 12.22
C MET A 363 -14.49 8.64 11.65
N ASN A 364 -15.52 8.39 12.46
CA ASN A 364 -16.65 7.55 12.07
C ASN A 364 -17.31 8.04 10.78
N PRO A 365 -17.63 9.34 10.61
CA PRO A 365 -18.31 9.79 9.39
C PRO A 365 -17.46 9.62 8.12
N LEU A 366 -16.12 9.65 8.23
CA LEU A 366 -15.22 9.41 7.11
C LEU A 366 -15.04 7.91 6.83
N GLY A 367 -14.98 7.11 7.90
CA GLY A 367 -14.73 5.68 7.84
C GLY A 367 -15.93 4.86 7.40
N LEU A 368 -17.12 5.23 7.87
CA LEU A 368 -18.37 4.56 7.54
C LEU A 368 -18.74 4.66 6.06
N ALA A 369 -18.21 5.66 5.34
CA ALA A 369 -18.33 5.75 3.89
C ALA A 369 -17.82 4.50 3.16
N PHE A 370 -16.82 3.82 3.74
CA PHE A 370 -16.22 2.60 3.20
C PHE A 370 -16.95 1.31 3.58
N GLU A 371 -18.07 1.37 4.32
CA GLU A 371 -18.83 0.16 4.67
C GLU A 371 -19.55 -0.47 3.48
N SER A 372 -19.59 0.21 2.34
CA SER A 372 -19.91 -0.37 1.03
C SER A 372 -18.88 -1.41 0.55
N TYR A 373 -17.78 -1.62 1.28
CA TYR A 373 -16.84 -2.73 1.06
C TYR A 373 -16.65 -3.57 2.33
N ASP A 374 -16.68 -4.89 2.16
CA ASP A 374 -16.44 -5.82 3.25
C ASP A 374 -14.95 -5.93 3.64
N ASP A 375 -14.66 -6.81 4.58
CA ASP A 375 -13.33 -6.99 5.14
C ASP A 375 -12.36 -7.74 4.20
N PHE A 376 -12.88 -8.34 3.13
CA PHE A 376 -12.09 -8.92 2.04
C PHE A 376 -11.90 -7.95 0.85
N GLY A 377 -12.46 -6.74 0.96
CA GLY A 377 -12.41 -5.70 -0.04
C GLY A 377 -13.50 -5.81 -1.12
N ARG A 378 -14.48 -6.70 -0.98
CA ARG A 378 -15.60 -6.86 -1.93
C ARG A 378 -16.61 -5.74 -1.73
N PHE A 379 -17.10 -5.15 -2.81
CA PHE A 379 -18.25 -4.27 -2.78
C PHE A 379 -19.50 -5.03 -2.28
N ARG A 380 -20.33 -4.37 -1.49
CA ARG A 380 -21.57 -4.91 -0.94
C ARG A 380 -22.64 -3.83 -0.78
N THR A 381 -23.89 -4.22 -0.97
CA THR A 381 -25.07 -3.42 -0.62
C THR A 381 -25.79 -3.98 0.61
N GLU A 382 -25.45 -5.21 1.00
CA GLU A 382 -25.94 -5.86 2.22
C GLU A 382 -24.77 -6.40 3.06
N GLU A 383 -24.90 -6.30 4.37
CA GLU A 383 -24.00 -6.86 5.37
C GLU A 383 -24.54 -8.18 5.87
N SER A 384 -23.71 -9.23 5.86
CA SER A 384 -24.02 -10.48 6.55
C SER A 384 -23.86 -10.28 8.06
N ILE A 385 -24.91 -10.60 8.82
CA ILE A 385 -24.89 -10.49 10.28
C ILE A 385 -24.33 -11.79 10.83
N GLU A 386 -23.00 -11.90 10.88
CA GLU A 386 -22.27 -13.10 11.32
C GLU A 386 -22.38 -13.35 12.84
N HIS A 387 -23.61 -13.57 13.31
CA HIS A 387 -23.97 -13.86 14.69
C HIS A 387 -24.76 -15.18 14.76
N PRO A 388 -24.60 -16.01 15.82
CA PRO A 388 -25.30 -17.30 15.94
C PRO A 388 -26.83 -17.22 15.78
N ASP A 389 -27.47 -16.16 16.28
CA ASP A 389 -28.92 -15.97 16.18
C ASP A 389 -29.41 -15.63 14.75
N ASP A 390 -28.50 -15.18 13.89
CA ASP A 390 -28.77 -14.79 12.51
C ASP A 390 -28.38 -15.90 11.51
N PHE A 391 -27.91 -17.04 12.01
CA PHE A 391 -27.47 -18.17 11.19
C PHE A 391 -28.63 -18.80 10.40
N ILE A 392 -28.41 -19.05 9.12
CA ILE A 392 -29.36 -19.70 8.21
C ILE A 392 -28.92 -21.13 7.89
N ARG A 393 -27.66 -21.33 7.48
CA ARG A 393 -27.16 -22.62 7.02
C ARG A 393 -25.64 -22.72 7.17
N SER A 394 -25.15 -23.92 7.51
CA SER A 394 -23.73 -24.23 7.49
C SER A 394 -23.24 -24.44 6.06
N GLY A 395 -22.05 -23.95 5.78
CA GLY A 395 -21.30 -24.25 4.57
C GLY A 395 -20.98 -25.74 4.40
N ALA A 396 -21.00 -26.23 3.16
CA ALA A 396 -20.66 -27.59 2.78
C ALA A 396 -19.14 -27.80 2.59
N GLY A 397 -18.34 -27.28 3.54
CA GLY A 397 -16.89 -27.44 3.57
C GLY A 397 -16.13 -26.14 3.30
N ARG A 398 -14.87 -26.26 2.87
CA ARG A 398 -13.94 -25.11 2.81
C ARG A 398 -14.23 -24.05 1.74
N ASP A 399 -15.17 -24.32 0.83
CA ASP A 399 -15.47 -23.53 -0.37
C ASP A 399 -16.89 -22.97 -0.38
N ASP A 400 -17.61 -23.19 0.71
CA ASP A 400 -18.98 -22.74 0.90
C ASP A 400 -19.02 -22.14 2.31
N ALA A 401 -19.18 -20.83 2.41
CA ALA A 401 -19.25 -20.16 3.70
C ALA A 401 -20.56 -20.49 4.41
N ASP A 402 -20.58 -20.29 5.73
CA ASP A 402 -21.82 -20.22 6.47
C ASP A 402 -22.66 -19.02 5.96
N ILE A 403 -23.97 -19.23 5.88
CA ILE A 403 -24.93 -18.21 5.44
C ILE A 403 -25.66 -17.67 6.66
N TYR A 404 -25.69 -16.35 6.78
CA TYR A 404 -26.43 -15.61 7.81
C TYR A 404 -27.46 -14.69 7.18
N GLN A 405 -28.40 -14.21 7.99
CA GLN A 405 -29.28 -13.11 7.59
C GLN A 405 -28.46 -11.89 7.20
N THR A 406 -28.97 -11.15 6.22
CA THR A 406 -28.35 -9.93 5.73
C THR A 406 -29.19 -8.71 6.08
N GLN A 407 -28.54 -7.55 6.18
CA GLN A 407 -29.20 -6.25 6.30
C GLN A 407 -28.61 -5.23 5.32
N PRO A 408 -29.38 -4.25 4.85
CA PRO A 408 -28.86 -3.19 3.99
C PRO A 408 -27.71 -2.44 4.64
N VAL A 409 -26.67 -2.14 3.85
CA VAL A 409 -25.55 -1.29 4.26
C VAL A 409 -25.98 0.17 4.17
N ASP A 410 -25.67 0.94 5.22
CA ASP A 410 -25.69 2.40 5.19
C ASP A 410 -24.25 2.93 5.15
N SER A 411 -23.80 3.33 3.96
CA SER A 411 -22.50 3.94 3.71
C SER A 411 -22.51 5.46 3.75
N SER A 412 -23.58 6.10 4.25
CA SER A 412 -23.60 7.55 4.37
C SER A 412 -22.55 8.03 5.38
N GLY A 413 -21.99 9.21 5.13
CA GLY A 413 -20.94 9.81 5.92
C GLY A 413 -21.00 11.33 5.91
N TRP A 414 -19.94 11.94 6.45
CA TRP A 414 -19.80 13.39 6.46
C TRP A 414 -18.34 13.79 6.28
N LEU A 415 -18.08 14.63 5.29
CA LEU A 415 -16.78 15.21 5.03
C LEU A 415 -16.70 16.59 5.66
N THR A 416 -15.66 16.81 6.47
CA THR A 416 -15.32 18.14 6.98
C THR A 416 -13.82 18.30 7.11
N GLY A 417 -13.35 19.53 6.92
CA GLY A 417 -11.96 19.90 7.15
C GLY A 417 -11.12 19.84 5.88
N THR A 418 -11.73 19.87 4.70
CA THR A 418 -11.02 20.11 3.43
C THR A 418 -10.52 21.55 3.32
N GLY A 419 -11.16 22.49 4.03
CA GLY A 419 -10.94 23.93 3.88
C GLY A 419 -11.77 24.55 2.75
N ASP A 420 -12.53 23.74 2.01
CA ASP A 420 -13.43 24.18 0.96
C ASP A 420 -14.89 23.77 1.28
N PRO A 421 -15.77 24.73 1.60
CA PRO A 421 -17.18 24.45 1.87
C PRO A 421 -17.94 23.79 0.71
N ALA A 422 -17.44 23.86 -0.52
CA ALA A 422 -18.05 23.20 -1.68
C ALA A 422 -17.77 21.69 -1.72
N LEU A 423 -16.71 21.23 -1.03
CA LEU A 423 -16.36 19.82 -0.91
C LEU A 423 -16.90 19.21 0.39
N ASP A 424 -16.91 19.98 1.47
CA ASP A 424 -17.43 19.53 2.76
C ASP A 424 -18.97 19.32 2.73
N GLY A 425 -19.48 18.40 3.55
CA GLY A 425 -20.90 18.11 3.68
C GLY A 425 -21.23 16.62 3.79
N GLU A 426 -22.50 16.29 3.62
CA GLU A 426 -22.98 14.91 3.58
C GLU A 426 -22.38 14.17 2.39
N VAL A 427 -22.03 12.90 2.62
CA VAL A 427 -21.40 12.00 1.65
C VAL A 427 -22.25 10.74 1.53
N THR A 428 -22.51 10.27 0.31
CA THR A 428 -23.39 9.10 0.09
C THR A 428 -22.68 7.76 0.31
N ASP A 429 -21.41 7.68 -0.09
CA ASP A 429 -20.59 6.47 -0.05
C ASP A 429 -19.10 6.79 -0.22
N ALA A 430 -18.27 5.75 -0.24
CA ALA A 430 -16.83 5.87 -0.47
C ALA A 430 -16.47 6.54 -1.80
N LEU A 431 -17.22 6.34 -2.88
CA LEU A 431 -16.88 6.90 -4.19
C LEU A 431 -17.10 8.43 -4.19
N ASP A 432 -18.20 8.90 -3.61
CA ASP A 432 -18.44 10.32 -3.38
C ASP A 432 -17.36 10.91 -2.45
N LEU A 433 -16.99 10.21 -1.37
CA LEU A 433 -15.93 10.66 -0.46
C LEU A 433 -14.60 10.87 -1.20
N VAL A 434 -14.13 9.86 -1.92
CA VAL A 434 -12.81 9.91 -2.58
C VAL A 434 -12.77 10.92 -3.70
N ASP A 435 -13.87 11.11 -4.43
CA ASP A 435 -13.98 12.10 -5.49
C ASP A 435 -13.85 13.53 -4.94
N ARG A 436 -14.43 13.81 -3.77
CA ARG A 436 -14.25 15.11 -3.09
C ARG A 436 -12.87 15.29 -2.48
N LEU A 437 -12.32 14.24 -1.85
CA LEU A 437 -10.96 14.27 -1.30
C LEU A 437 -9.91 14.51 -2.38
N ALA A 438 -10.06 13.89 -3.56
CA ALA A 438 -9.12 14.03 -4.67
C ALA A 438 -9.06 15.47 -5.22
N ARG A 439 -10.16 16.22 -5.12
CA ARG A 439 -10.25 17.63 -5.53
C ARG A 439 -9.80 18.62 -4.47
N SER A 440 -9.50 18.16 -3.25
CA SER A 440 -9.13 19.04 -2.14
C SER A 440 -7.66 19.48 -2.20
N GLU A 441 -7.44 20.80 -2.25
CA GLU A 441 -6.11 21.40 -2.13
C GLU A 441 -5.40 20.96 -0.84
N ARG A 442 -6.12 20.90 0.28
CA ARG A 442 -5.55 20.46 1.56
C ARG A 442 -5.07 19.02 1.52
N VAL A 443 -5.80 18.14 0.82
CA VAL A 443 -5.40 16.75 0.63
C VAL A 443 -4.10 16.67 -0.16
N ARG A 444 -4.01 17.40 -1.28
CA ARG A 444 -2.79 17.52 -2.08
C ARG A 444 -1.60 18.01 -1.23
N GLN A 445 -1.78 19.10 -0.49
CA GLN A 445 -0.74 19.66 0.39
C GLN A 445 -0.30 18.68 1.49
N SER A 446 -1.24 17.92 2.06
CA SER A 446 -0.91 16.87 3.03
C SER A 446 -0.05 15.77 2.41
N MET A 447 -0.39 15.31 1.20
CA MET A 447 0.41 14.32 0.47
C MET A 447 1.83 14.85 0.17
N ILE A 448 1.96 16.12 -0.22
CA ILE A 448 3.27 16.77 -0.44
C ILE A 448 4.08 16.86 0.86
N ARG A 449 3.45 17.19 1.98
CA ARG A 449 4.11 17.16 3.30
C ARG A 449 4.62 15.76 3.66
N HIS A 450 3.88 14.71 3.30
CA HIS A 450 4.35 13.34 3.45
C HIS A 450 5.50 13.00 2.48
N ALA A 451 5.46 13.50 1.24
CA ALA A 451 6.55 13.35 0.28
C ALA A 451 7.83 14.04 0.79
N PHE A 452 7.72 15.26 1.34
CA PHE A 452 8.82 15.93 2.03
C PHE A 452 9.44 15.00 3.08
N ARG A 453 8.65 14.45 4.00
CA ARG A 453 9.18 13.57 5.06
C ARG A 453 9.94 12.36 4.51
N PHE A 454 9.42 11.78 3.43
CA PHE A 454 10.00 10.60 2.81
C PHE A 454 11.31 10.89 2.07
N PHE A 455 11.33 11.92 1.21
CA PHE A 455 12.50 12.23 0.39
C PHE A 455 13.58 12.99 1.15
N MET A 456 13.19 13.80 2.14
CA MET A 456 14.12 14.56 2.98
C MET A 456 14.61 13.73 4.18
N GLY A 457 13.95 12.61 4.50
CA GLY A 457 14.32 11.72 5.61
C GLY A 457 14.11 12.32 7.00
N ARG A 458 13.31 13.39 7.13
CA ARG A 458 13.04 14.09 8.40
C ARG A 458 11.67 14.74 8.41
N ASN A 459 11.18 15.09 9.60
CA ASN A 459 9.99 15.94 9.72
C ASN A 459 10.29 17.37 9.26
N GLU A 460 9.28 18.01 8.69
CA GLU A 460 9.27 19.44 8.38
C GLU A 460 9.27 20.31 9.64
N LEU A 461 9.94 21.44 9.53
CA LEU A 461 9.97 22.53 10.50
C LEU A 461 9.26 23.74 9.91
N GLU A 462 9.01 24.75 10.73
CA GLU A 462 8.42 26.02 10.27
C GLU A 462 9.27 26.68 9.17
N SER A 463 10.59 26.54 9.23
CA SER A 463 11.51 27.04 8.20
C SER A 463 11.38 26.34 6.84
N ASP A 464 10.70 25.20 6.76
CA ASP A 464 10.47 24.47 5.50
C ASP A 464 9.19 24.92 4.78
N ALA A 465 8.46 25.89 5.33
CA ALA A 465 7.18 26.34 4.77
C ALA A 465 7.29 26.76 3.30
N GLN A 466 8.34 27.52 2.94
CA GLN A 466 8.55 27.93 1.55
C GLN A 466 8.81 26.74 0.62
N THR A 467 9.55 25.73 1.09
CA THR A 467 9.81 24.51 0.32
C THR A 467 8.52 23.73 0.03
N LEU A 468 7.60 23.65 1.00
CA LEU A 468 6.31 23.00 0.81
C LEU A 468 5.40 23.79 -0.15
N ILE A 469 5.43 25.13 -0.08
CA ILE A 469 4.69 26.01 -1.00
C ILE A 469 5.21 25.85 -2.43
N ASP A 470 6.53 25.81 -2.61
CA ASP A 470 7.15 25.67 -3.93
C ASP A 470 6.90 24.28 -4.51
N ALA A 471 6.88 23.23 -3.68
CA ALA A 471 6.51 21.88 -4.09
C ALA A 471 5.03 21.76 -4.51
N ASP A 472 4.10 22.42 -3.80
CA ASP A 472 2.69 22.49 -4.21
C ASP A 472 2.52 23.25 -5.54
N ARG A 473 3.23 24.36 -5.69
CA ARG A 473 3.26 25.12 -6.95
C ARG A 473 3.81 24.29 -8.10
N ALA A 474 4.93 23.59 -7.88
CA ALA A 474 5.54 22.72 -8.89
C ALA A 474 4.56 21.63 -9.34
N TYR A 475 3.79 21.04 -8.43
CA TYR A 475 2.73 20.09 -8.79
C TYR A 475 1.65 20.74 -9.67
N VAL A 476 1.13 21.91 -9.28
CA VAL A 476 0.03 22.57 -10.01
C VAL A 476 0.48 23.05 -11.39
N GLU A 477 1.63 23.69 -11.50
CA GLU A 477 2.15 24.27 -12.75
C GLU A 477 2.58 23.19 -13.76
N SER A 478 2.89 21.99 -13.29
CA SER A 478 3.31 20.84 -14.12
C SER A 478 2.18 19.90 -14.52
N ASN A 479 0.92 20.31 -14.36
CA ASN A 479 -0.25 19.46 -14.61
C ASN A 479 -0.28 18.19 -13.70
N GLY A 480 0.19 18.34 -12.46
CA GLY A 480 0.12 17.31 -11.43
C GLY A 480 1.22 16.25 -11.51
N SER A 481 2.41 16.61 -12.00
CA SER A 481 3.58 15.73 -11.98
C SER A 481 4.09 15.52 -10.55
N PHE A 482 4.26 14.26 -10.17
CA PHE A 482 4.93 13.89 -8.94
C PHE A 482 6.45 14.02 -9.07
N ARG A 483 7.00 13.81 -10.27
CA ARG A 483 8.44 14.02 -10.50
C ARG A 483 8.83 15.48 -10.27
N GLU A 484 8.01 16.45 -10.69
CA GLU A 484 8.28 17.87 -10.42
C GLU A 484 8.20 18.22 -8.93
N VAL A 485 7.33 17.56 -8.14
CA VAL A 485 7.36 17.65 -6.68
C VAL A 485 8.71 17.17 -6.14
N VAL A 486 9.19 16.02 -6.60
CA VAL A 486 10.49 15.49 -6.17
C VAL A 486 11.63 16.41 -6.60
N VAL A 487 11.63 16.93 -7.83
CA VAL A 487 12.63 17.90 -8.29
C VAL A 487 12.62 19.13 -7.38
N SER A 488 11.45 19.74 -7.14
CA SER A 488 11.30 20.92 -6.28
C SER A 488 11.84 20.67 -4.86
N LEU A 489 11.53 19.52 -4.26
CA LEU A 489 12.04 19.15 -2.94
C LEU A 489 13.57 19.02 -2.94
N LEU A 490 14.14 18.32 -3.93
CA LEU A 490 15.58 18.03 -3.98
C LEU A 490 16.45 19.19 -4.50
N THR A 491 15.84 20.27 -4.99
CA THR A 491 16.56 21.52 -5.37
C THR A 491 16.37 22.63 -4.33
N SER A 492 15.50 22.40 -3.33
CA SER A 492 15.19 23.37 -2.29
C SER A 492 16.36 23.67 -1.35
N ASP A 493 16.30 24.83 -0.71
CA ASP A 493 17.20 25.20 0.39
C ASP A 493 17.14 24.19 1.54
N SER A 494 15.95 23.66 1.83
CA SER A 494 15.74 22.65 2.87
C SER A 494 16.51 21.35 2.60
N PHE A 495 16.83 21.06 1.33
CA PHE A 495 17.63 19.90 0.93
C PHE A 495 19.12 20.25 0.84
N ARG A 496 19.44 21.43 0.31
CA ARG A 496 20.81 21.87 0.01
C ARG A 496 21.60 22.35 1.21
N TYR A 497 20.95 22.79 2.29
CA TYR A 497 21.62 23.39 3.45
C TYR A 497 21.45 22.59 4.73
N ARG A 498 22.45 22.63 5.60
CA ARG A 498 22.44 22.06 6.96
C ARG A 498 22.71 23.15 7.99
N LYS A 499 21.99 23.11 9.12
CA LYS A 499 22.33 23.92 10.29
C LYS A 499 23.37 23.17 11.10
N ARG A 500 24.47 23.84 11.41
CA ARG A 500 25.47 23.28 12.31
C ARG A 500 24.88 23.17 13.72
N LEU A 501 25.08 22.02 14.37
CA LEU A 501 24.74 21.89 15.79
C LEU A 501 25.63 22.86 16.58
N PRO A 502 25.10 23.59 17.58
CA PRO A 502 25.91 24.41 18.47
C PRO A 502 27.08 23.59 19.05
N ASP A 503 28.27 24.20 19.16
CA ASP A 503 29.50 23.49 19.60
C ASP A 503 29.35 22.84 21.00
N GLU A 504 28.41 23.31 21.83
CA GLU A 504 28.06 22.71 23.13
C GLU A 504 27.45 21.30 23.00
N LEU A 505 26.70 21.01 21.92
CA LEU A 505 26.13 19.67 21.65
C LEU A 505 27.10 18.77 20.88
N ALA A 506 28.09 19.35 20.19
CA ALA A 506 29.09 18.62 19.42
C ALA A 506 30.17 17.97 20.31
N THR A 507 30.42 18.51 21.50
CA THR A 507 31.44 18.01 22.44
C THR A 507 30.88 16.97 23.44
N ASN A 508 29.56 16.84 23.55
CA ASN A 508 28.92 15.80 24.35
C ASN A 508 27.52 15.44 23.80
N PRO A 509 27.42 14.55 22.79
CA PRO A 509 26.13 14.17 22.20
C PRO A 509 25.18 13.41 23.15
N LEU A 510 25.63 13.10 24.38
CA LEU A 510 24.85 12.44 25.44
C LEU A 510 24.67 13.33 26.69
N GLY A 511 25.17 14.56 26.68
CA GLY A 511 25.19 15.48 27.83
C GLY A 511 23.94 16.33 27.95
N ASP A 512 22.86 15.72 28.48
CA ASP A 512 21.89 16.35 29.43
C ASP A 512 20.62 15.49 29.55
N SER A 513 20.28 14.72 28.51
CA SER A 513 19.07 13.88 28.53
C SER A 513 19.24 12.57 29.31
N GLN A 514 20.46 12.01 29.35
CA GLN A 514 20.78 10.80 30.11
C GLN A 514 21.02 11.09 31.59
N GLU A 515 21.58 12.25 31.97
CA GLU A 515 21.82 12.58 33.38
C GLU A 515 20.52 12.94 34.11
N SER A 516 19.57 13.59 33.42
CA SER A 516 18.21 13.82 33.91
C SER A 516 17.43 12.51 34.04
N ALA A 517 17.47 11.64 33.03
CA ALA A 517 16.81 10.33 33.08
C ALA A 517 17.45 9.36 34.11
N ALA A 518 18.78 9.39 34.27
CA ALA A 518 19.49 8.58 35.25
C ALA A 518 19.30 9.11 36.68
N ARG A 519 19.22 10.44 36.90
CA ARG A 519 18.85 11.01 38.21
C ARG A 519 17.41 10.69 38.57
N MET A 520 16.49 10.77 37.61
CA MET A 520 15.08 10.40 37.82
C MET A 520 14.91 8.90 38.10
N THR A 521 15.70 8.04 37.43
CA THR A 521 15.69 6.59 37.67
C THR A 521 16.36 6.21 38.99
N LEU A 522 17.42 6.90 39.42
CA LEU A 522 18.09 6.68 40.70
C LEU A 522 17.29 7.23 41.91
N GLU A 523 16.48 8.28 41.75
CA GLU A 523 15.51 8.73 42.77
C GLU A 523 14.36 7.74 42.96
N ILE A 524 13.89 7.10 41.88
CA ILE A 524 12.85 6.05 41.95
C ILE A 524 13.36 4.77 42.63
N ILE A 525 14.65 4.42 42.45
CA ILE A 525 15.26 3.26 43.11
C ILE A 525 15.57 3.55 44.59
N ARG A 526 15.92 4.79 44.96
CA ARG A 526 16.12 5.18 46.37
C ARG A 526 14.81 5.28 47.18
N THR A 527 13.69 5.59 46.54
CA THR A 527 12.38 5.68 47.20
C THR A 527 11.64 4.35 47.32
N SER A 528 12.03 3.32 46.56
CA SER A 528 11.43 1.97 46.59
C SER A 528 12.18 0.96 47.49
N SER A 529 13.24 1.38 48.17
CA SER A 529 14.11 0.51 48.98
C SER A 529 14.03 0.78 50.49
N GLN A 530 12.83 1.03 51.04
CA GLN A 530 12.59 0.89 52.48
C GLN A 530 11.73 -0.35 52.76
N PRO A 531 12.23 -1.33 53.53
CA PRO A 531 11.45 -2.49 53.92
C PRO A 531 10.57 -2.15 55.12
N THR A 532 9.25 -2.10 54.94
CA THR A 532 8.29 -2.17 56.05
C THR A 532 7.94 -3.63 56.32
N LEU A 533 8.62 -4.19 57.31
CA LEU A 533 8.18 -5.37 58.07
C LEU A 533 7.24 -4.93 59.20
N SER A 534 5.99 -5.42 59.21
CA SER A 534 5.17 -5.81 60.38
C SER A 534 3.71 -5.98 59.91
N ALA A 535 3.12 -7.17 59.89
CA ALA A 535 2.54 -7.95 60.99
C ALA A 535 1.01 -7.75 61.14
N ASN A 536 0.31 -8.87 60.96
CA ASN A 536 -0.88 -9.39 61.66
C ASN A 536 -2.29 -8.77 61.57
N GLU A 537 -3.25 -9.72 61.44
CA GLU A 537 -4.61 -9.81 62.03
C GLU A 537 -5.65 -8.81 61.51
N GLU A 538 -6.81 -9.20 60.97
CA GLU A 538 -7.81 -10.26 61.27
C GLU A 538 -8.51 -10.69 59.98
#